data_AF-A0A7R9QZU7-F1
#
_entry.id   AF-A0A7R9QZU7-F1
#
_cell.length_a   1.000
_cell.length_b   1.000
_cell.length_c   1.000
_cell.angle_alpha   90.00
_cell.angle_beta   90.00
_cell.angle_gamma   90.00
#
_symmetry.space_group_name_H-M   'P 1'
#
loop_
_entity.id
_entity.type
_entity.pdbx_description
1 polymer ?
#
loop_
_entity_poly.entity_id
_entity_poly.type
_entity_poly.pdbx_seq_one_letter_code
_entity_poly.pdbx_strand_id
1 'polypeptide(L)'
;MSASNETSNLCQKFRKSLSITSSVSKYLWKPNYNDYTEEEIHAELIHAENLLITALLTFFSDQNIMSLVKGAFRIRSCHSSYKVCLEISETRTNWKSEASKAHFISGVLLGNGALNLVFSHLPKRVLKLLEMIGFSGDRSVGLDLL
;
A
#
# COMPACT_ATOMS: atom_id res chain seq x y z
N MET A 1 -1.90 -15.65 10.40
CA MET A 1 -2.59 -14.36 10.68
C MET A 1 -2.09 -13.69 11.97
N SER A 2 -1.78 -14.42 13.05
CA SER A 2 -1.26 -13.85 14.33
C SER A 2 0.02 -13.01 14.15
N ALA A 3 1.05 -13.57 13.52
CA ALA A 3 2.33 -12.88 13.30
C ALA A 3 2.18 -11.57 12.52
N SER A 4 1.34 -11.55 11.48
CA SER A 4 1.12 -10.36 10.67
C SER A 4 0.38 -9.25 11.43
N ASN A 5 -0.55 -9.62 12.33
CA ASN A 5 -1.22 -8.67 13.20
C ASN A 5 -0.24 -8.07 14.24
N GLU A 6 0.67 -8.88 14.78
CA GLU A 6 1.72 -8.42 15.68
C GLU A 6 2.69 -7.46 14.98
N THR A 7 3.15 -7.78 13.78
CA THR A 7 3.98 -6.88 12.95
C THR A 7 3.26 -5.57 12.66
N SER A 8 1.96 -5.62 12.33
CA SER A 8 1.16 -4.40 12.11
C SER A 8 1.08 -3.54 13.37
N ASN A 9 0.84 -4.15 14.53
CA ASN A 9 0.77 -3.44 15.81
C ASN A 9 2.12 -2.83 16.22
N LEU A 10 3.22 -3.54 15.95
CA LEU A 10 4.56 -3.02 16.20
C LEU A 10 4.86 -1.83 15.29
N CYS A 11 4.59 -1.96 13.99
CA CYS A 11 4.81 -0.88 13.03
C CYS A 11 3.95 0.35 13.36
N GLN A 12 2.70 0.17 13.80
CA GLN A 12 1.85 1.29 14.23
C GLN A 12 2.42 2.05 15.44
N LYS A 13 3.20 1.40 16.30
CA LYS A 13 3.86 2.06 17.44
C LYS A 13 5.09 2.88 17.02
N PHE A 14 5.83 2.42 16.02
CA PHE A 14 7.04 3.09 15.52
C PHE A 14 6.79 4.07 14.38
N ARG A 15 5.67 3.93 13.66
CA ARG A 15 5.23 4.95 12.71
C ARG A 15 4.74 6.17 13.49
N LYS A 16 5.30 7.35 13.22
CA LYS A 16 4.59 8.60 13.54
C LYS A 16 3.22 8.52 12.90
N SER A 17 2.18 8.70 13.70
CA SER A 17 0.79 8.61 13.26
C SER A 17 0.52 9.59 12.10
N LEU A 18 0.68 9.10 10.88
CA LEU A 18 -0.05 9.62 9.72
C LEU A 18 -1.55 9.38 9.89
N SER A 19 -1.99 8.56 10.86
CA SER A 19 -3.33 8.00 10.91
C SER A 19 -4.39 8.88 11.59
N ILE A 20 -4.05 9.92 12.34
CA ILE A 20 -5.08 10.70 13.09
C ILE A 20 -5.27 12.13 12.56
N THR A 21 -4.39 12.67 11.71
CA THR A 21 -4.51 14.05 11.20
C THR A 21 -4.47 14.23 9.68
N SER A 22 -4.38 13.16 8.87
CA SER A 22 -3.87 13.31 7.48
C SER A 22 -4.86 13.22 6.31
N SER A 23 -6.14 12.91 6.50
CA SER A 23 -7.07 12.91 5.35
C SER A 23 -7.32 14.31 4.79
N VAL A 24 -7.19 15.35 5.63
CA VAL A 24 -7.26 16.76 5.20
C VAL A 24 -5.86 17.38 5.06
N SER A 25 -4.87 16.95 5.86
CA SER A 25 -3.52 17.54 5.80
C SER A 25 -2.68 17.10 4.60
N LYS A 26 -2.89 15.90 4.01
CA LYS A 26 -2.14 15.42 2.83
C LYS A 26 -2.32 16.28 1.57
N TYR A 27 -3.46 16.95 1.44
CA TYR A 27 -3.70 17.86 0.31
C TYR A 27 -3.15 19.27 0.56
N LEU A 28 -2.92 19.64 1.82
CA LEU A 28 -2.49 20.98 2.18
C LEU A 28 -0.98 21.05 2.43
N TRP A 29 -0.38 20.04 3.07
CA TRP A 29 1.03 20.01 3.45
C TRP A 29 1.71 18.73 2.95
N LYS A 30 2.69 18.86 2.06
CA LYS A 30 3.60 17.78 1.72
C LYS A 30 4.52 17.54 2.93
N PRO A 31 4.52 16.34 3.54
CA PRO A 31 5.43 16.05 4.64
C PRO A 31 6.89 16.06 4.17
N ASN A 32 7.77 16.71 4.92
CA ASN A 32 9.21 16.66 4.66
C ASN A 32 9.79 15.36 5.21
N TYR A 33 10.07 14.41 4.33
CA TYR A 33 10.58 13.08 4.71
C TYR A 33 12.03 13.08 5.21
N ASN A 34 12.76 14.20 5.11
CA ASN A 34 14.10 14.33 5.70
C ASN A 34 14.07 14.45 7.22
N ASP A 35 12.93 14.84 7.81
CA ASP A 35 12.77 15.00 9.26
C ASP A 35 12.44 13.67 9.97
N TYR A 36 12.26 12.59 9.21
CA TYR A 36 11.93 11.25 9.73
C TYR A 36 13.20 10.48 10.06
N THR A 37 13.18 9.67 11.10
CA THR A 37 14.31 8.77 11.40
C THR A 37 14.35 7.59 10.42
N GLU A 38 15.51 6.93 10.30
CA GLU A 38 15.64 5.74 9.44
C GLU A 38 14.70 4.61 9.89
N GLU A 39 14.50 4.48 11.21
CA GLU A 39 13.62 3.49 11.80
C GLU A 39 12.15 3.79 11.49
N GLU A 40 11.74 5.06 11.52
CA GLU A 40 10.37 5.49 11.17
C GLU A 40 10.06 5.17 9.69
N ILE A 41 11.03 5.38 8.80
CA ILE A 41 10.89 5.10 7.36
C ILE A 41 10.88 3.60 7.08
N HIS A 42 11.78 2.83 7.69
CA HIS A 42 11.75 1.38 7.55
C HIS A 42 10.47 0.78 8.15
N ALA A 43 9.93 1.35 9.23
CA ALA A 43 8.63 0.93 9.76
C ALA A 43 7.47 1.22 8.79
N GLU A 44 7.53 2.29 8.00
CA GLU A 44 6.57 2.56 6.90
C GLU A 44 6.64 1.46 5.83
N LEU A 45 7.85 1.07 5.41
CA LEU A 45 8.07 0.02 4.42
C LEU A 45 7.64 -1.36 4.93
N ILE A 46 8.06 -1.75 6.14
CA ILE A 46 7.68 -3.03 6.75
C ILE A 46 6.16 -3.12 6.92
N HIS A 47 5.50 -2.01 7.24
CA HIS A 47 4.04 -1.97 7.27
C HIS A 47 3.41 -2.22 5.89
N ALA A 48 3.96 -1.63 4.82
CA ALA A 48 3.50 -1.87 3.46
C ALA A 48 3.69 -3.33 3.02
N GLU A 49 4.86 -3.92 3.32
CA GLU A 49 5.16 -5.34 3.05
C GLU A 49 4.22 -6.27 3.82
N ASN A 50 3.97 -5.97 5.10
CA ASN A 50 3.04 -6.74 5.90
C ASN A 50 1.59 -6.66 5.38
N LEU A 51 1.15 -5.49 4.89
CA LEU A 51 -0.13 -5.33 4.22
C LEU A 51 -0.21 -6.17 2.94
N LEU A 52 0.86 -6.19 2.14
CA LEU A 52 0.94 -7.01 0.93
C LEU A 52 0.80 -8.50 1.27
N ILE A 53 1.60 -9.01 2.21
CA ILE A 53 1.56 -10.40 2.64
C ILE A 53 0.18 -10.75 3.21
N THR A 54 -0.42 -9.87 4.01
CA THR A 54 -1.78 -10.07 4.54
C THR A 54 -2.80 -10.16 3.42
N ALA A 55 -2.70 -9.29 2.41
CA ALA A 55 -3.62 -9.26 1.30
C ALA A 55 -3.52 -10.54 0.45
N LEU A 56 -2.28 -10.99 0.18
CA LEU A 56 -2.00 -12.25 -0.50
C LEU A 56 -2.55 -13.45 0.29
N LEU A 57 -2.28 -13.53 1.59
CA LEU A 57 -2.80 -14.60 2.43
C LEU A 57 -4.33 -14.60 2.46
N THR A 58 -4.96 -13.43 2.53
CA THR A 58 -6.43 -13.30 2.46
C THR A 58 -6.97 -13.80 1.11
N PHE A 59 -6.24 -13.53 0.03
CA PHE A 59 -6.61 -13.97 -1.31
C PHE A 59 -6.47 -15.48 -1.51
N PHE A 60 -5.44 -16.11 -0.93
CA PHE A 60 -5.16 -17.54 -1.08
C PHE A 60 -5.85 -18.44 -0.05
N SER A 61 -6.22 -17.91 1.13
CA SER A 61 -6.77 -18.74 2.21
C SER A 61 -8.19 -19.23 1.92
N ASP A 62 -9.05 -18.39 1.32
CA ASP A 62 -10.41 -18.78 0.95
C ASP A 62 -10.79 -18.16 -0.40
N GLN A 63 -11.08 -18.97 -1.43
CA GLN A 63 -11.54 -18.49 -2.73
C GLN A 63 -13.04 -18.10 -2.75
N ASN A 64 -13.56 -17.63 -1.62
CA ASN A 64 -14.91 -17.07 -1.57
C ASN A 64 -14.87 -15.58 -1.96
N ILE A 65 -15.98 -15.09 -2.51
CA ILE A 65 -16.09 -13.71 -3.03
C ILE A 65 -15.78 -12.68 -1.93
N MET A 66 -16.15 -12.94 -0.68
CA MET A 66 -15.91 -12.04 0.45
C MET A 66 -14.41 -11.89 0.76
N SER A 67 -13.64 -12.97 0.71
CA SER A 67 -12.19 -12.97 0.89
C SER A 67 -11.47 -12.31 -0.28
N LEU A 68 -11.98 -12.46 -1.51
CA LEU A 68 -11.48 -11.71 -2.67
C LEU A 68 -11.71 -10.20 -2.53
N VAL A 69 -12.90 -9.78 -2.08
CA VAL A 69 -13.22 -8.36 -1.82
C VAL A 69 -12.36 -7.79 -0.72
N LYS A 70 -12.25 -8.48 0.43
CA LYS A 70 -11.36 -8.07 1.53
C LYS A 70 -9.90 -8.00 1.08
N GLY A 71 -9.45 -8.96 0.28
CA GLY A 71 -8.14 -8.96 -0.35
C GLY A 71 -7.93 -7.72 -1.23
N ALA A 72 -8.89 -7.39 -2.09
CA ALA A 72 -8.83 -6.22 -2.98
C ALA A 72 -8.75 -4.88 -2.20
N PHE A 73 -9.55 -4.72 -1.15
CA PHE A 73 -9.43 -3.54 -0.27
C PHE A 73 -8.05 -3.44 0.39
N ARG A 74 -7.51 -4.58 0.87
CA ARG A 74 -6.17 -4.61 1.45
C ARG A 74 -5.08 -4.30 0.41
N ILE A 75 -5.22 -4.80 -0.81
CA ILE A 75 -4.33 -4.47 -1.93
C ILE A 75 -4.37 -2.96 -2.22
N ARG A 76 -5.55 -2.32 -2.20
CA ARG A 76 -5.67 -0.86 -2.36
C ARG A 76 -4.93 -0.10 -1.26
N SER A 77 -5.10 -0.50 0.00
CA SER A 77 -4.38 0.10 1.13
C SER A 77 -2.87 -0.10 0.99
N CYS A 78 -2.44 -1.30 0.61
CA CYS A 78 -1.05 -1.65 0.34
C CYS A 78 -0.45 -0.76 -0.77
N HIS A 79 -1.13 -0.64 -1.91
CA HIS A 79 -0.71 0.24 -3.01
C HIS A 79 -0.60 1.71 -2.57
N SER A 80 -1.53 2.20 -1.73
CA SER A 80 -1.42 3.53 -1.16
C SER A 80 -0.18 3.71 -0.27
N SER A 81 0.17 2.72 0.55
CA SER A 81 1.36 2.76 1.40
C SER A 81 2.65 2.70 0.57
N TYR A 82 2.70 1.86 -0.46
CA TYR A 82 3.86 1.81 -1.37
C TYR A 82 4.06 3.10 -2.16
N LYS A 83 2.99 3.83 -2.53
CA LYS A 83 3.12 5.16 -3.13
C LYS A 83 3.80 6.17 -2.20
N VAL A 84 3.51 6.12 -0.91
CA VAL A 84 4.23 6.95 0.10
C VAL A 84 5.69 6.53 0.17
N CYS A 85 5.99 5.24 0.17
CA CYS A 85 7.37 4.75 0.20
C CYS A 85 8.16 5.14 -1.07
N LEU A 86 7.50 5.16 -2.23
CA LEU A 86 8.09 5.64 -3.48
C LEU A 86 8.42 7.14 -3.39
N GLU A 87 7.49 7.96 -2.90
CA GLU A 87 7.73 9.39 -2.69
C GLU A 87 8.90 9.63 -1.72
N ILE A 88 9.02 8.83 -0.64
CA ILE A 88 10.17 8.86 0.26
C ILE A 88 11.47 8.56 -0.49
N SER A 89 11.48 7.54 -1.35
CA SER A 89 12.67 7.15 -2.11
C SER A 89 13.15 8.22 -3.10
N GLU A 90 12.23 9.03 -3.62
CA GLU A 90 12.53 10.11 -4.58
C GLU A 90 12.90 11.44 -3.90
N THR A 91 12.33 11.73 -2.73
CA THR A 91 12.45 13.04 -2.07
C THR A 91 13.48 13.09 -0.95
N ARG A 92 13.79 11.95 -0.32
CA ARG A 92 14.74 11.89 0.80
C ARG A 92 16.18 11.89 0.29
N THR A 93 16.96 12.86 0.78
CA THR A 93 18.39 12.98 0.49
C THR A 93 19.26 12.61 1.69
N ASN A 94 18.72 12.73 2.91
CA ASN A 94 19.44 12.43 4.15
C ASN A 94 19.32 10.95 4.54
N TRP A 95 20.20 10.10 4.01
CA TRP A 95 20.29 8.69 4.38
C TRP A 95 21.47 8.44 5.31
N LYS A 96 21.28 7.59 6.33
CA LYS A 96 22.36 7.24 7.28
C LYS A 96 23.51 6.48 6.63
N SER A 97 23.23 5.68 5.59
CA SER A 97 24.24 4.99 4.78
C SER A 97 23.67 4.62 3.42
N GLU A 98 24.56 4.42 2.43
CA GLU A 98 24.15 3.96 1.09
C GLU A 98 23.51 2.57 1.14
N ALA A 99 23.94 1.72 2.08
CA ALA A 99 23.32 0.42 2.31
C ALA A 99 21.86 0.56 2.79
N SER A 100 21.58 1.47 3.73
CA SER A 100 20.22 1.71 4.24
C SER A 100 19.28 2.17 3.12
N LYS A 101 19.77 3.11 2.30
CA LYS A 101 19.07 3.58 1.10
C LYS A 101 18.81 2.45 0.11
N ALA A 102 19.82 1.62 -0.19
CA ALA A 102 19.67 0.50 -1.10
C ALA A 102 18.65 -0.54 -0.59
N HIS A 103 18.67 -0.87 0.71
CA HIS A 103 17.69 -1.76 1.32
C HIS A 103 16.28 -1.21 1.19
N PHE A 104 16.07 0.06 1.54
CA PHE A 104 14.76 0.69 1.42
C PHE A 104 14.25 0.69 -0.04
N ILE A 105 15.06 1.17 -0.98
CA ILE A 105 14.69 1.24 -2.40
C ILE A 105 14.38 -0.16 -2.95
N SER A 106 15.19 -1.16 -2.61
CA SER A 106 14.95 -2.54 -3.06
C SER A 106 13.62 -3.10 -2.54
N GLY A 107 13.26 -2.84 -1.27
CA GLY A 107 11.96 -3.24 -0.71
C GLY A 107 10.78 -2.53 -1.37
N VAL A 108 10.91 -1.23 -1.69
CA VAL A 108 9.88 -0.48 -2.43
C VAL A 108 9.65 -1.07 -3.82
N LEU A 109 10.74 -1.34 -4.56
CA LEU A 109 10.65 -1.93 -5.90
C LEU A 109 10.07 -3.35 -5.87
N LEU A 110 10.49 -4.16 -4.91
CA LEU A 110 9.97 -5.52 -4.70
C LEU A 110 8.46 -5.49 -4.48
N GLY A 111 7.99 -4.64 -3.57
CA GLY A 111 6.56 -4.53 -3.25
C GLY A 111 5.72 -4.03 -4.42
N ASN A 112 6.21 -3.04 -5.17
CA ASN A 112 5.52 -2.54 -6.36
C ASN A 112 5.48 -3.61 -7.48
N GLY A 113 6.56 -4.35 -7.68
CA GLY A 113 6.61 -5.48 -8.61
C GLY A 113 5.62 -6.58 -8.23
N ALA A 114 5.58 -6.94 -6.94
CA ALA A 114 4.63 -7.92 -6.42
C ALA A 114 3.18 -7.47 -6.58
N LEU A 115 2.86 -6.20 -6.33
CA LEU A 115 1.52 -5.65 -6.57
C LEU A 115 1.09 -5.75 -8.03
N ASN A 116 1.97 -5.41 -8.97
CA ASN A 116 1.69 -5.56 -10.40
C ASN A 116 1.42 -7.02 -10.79
N LEU A 117 2.19 -7.95 -10.22
CA LEU A 117 1.97 -9.38 -10.41
C LEU A 117 0.62 -9.83 -9.84
N VAL A 118 0.26 -9.33 -8.66
CA VAL A 118 -1.06 -9.62 -8.07
C VAL A 118 -2.16 -9.12 -8.99
N PHE A 119 -2.07 -7.87 -9.46
CA PHE A 119 -3.06 -7.28 -10.36
C PHE A 119 -3.22 -8.07 -11.67
N SER A 120 -2.13 -8.57 -12.25
CA SER A 120 -2.19 -9.38 -13.48
C SER A 120 -2.87 -10.73 -13.27
N HIS A 121 -2.90 -11.25 -12.05
CA HIS A 121 -3.52 -12.53 -11.69
C HIS A 121 -4.92 -12.37 -11.07
N LEU A 122 -5.42 -11.14 -10.89
CA LEU A 122 -6.76 -10.94 -10.36
C LEU A 122 -7.84 -11.38 -11.39
N PRO A 123 -8.81 -12.22 -10.98
CA PRO A 123 -9.93 -12.56 -11.84
C PRO A 123 -10.75 -11.32 -12.22
N LYS A 124 -11.20 -11.23 -13.48
CA LYS A 124 -12.08 -10.14 -13.98
C LYS A 124 -13.34 -9.91 -13.12
N ARG A 125 -13.74 -10.89 -12.31
CA ARG A 125 -14.87 -10.83 -11.38
C ARG A 125 -14.61 -9.93 -10.16
N VAL A 126 -13.36 -9.78 -9.73
CA VAL A 126 -12.98 -8.89 -8.62
C VAL A 126 -13.05 -7.42 -9.05
N LEU A 127 -12.69 -7.13 -10.31
CA LEU A 127 -12.84 -5.80 -10.91
C LEU A 127 -14.31 -5.33 -10.91
N LYS A 128 -15.25 -6.21 -11.27
CA LYS A 128 -16.71 -5.94 -11.18
C LYS A 128 -17.24 -5.74 -9.75
N LEU A 129 -16.58 -6.32 -8.73
CA LEU A 129 -16.98 -6.13 -7.33
C LEU A 129 -16.50 -4.78 -6.77
N LEU A 130 -15.35 -4.29 -7.25
CA LEU A 130 -14.90 -2.93 -6.96
C LEU A 130 -15.85 -1.87 -7.53
N GLU A 131 -16.51 -2.16 -8.66
CA GLU A 131 -17.58 -1.31 -9.19
C GLU A 131 -18.81 -1.25 -8.25
N MET A 132 -19.24 -2.39 -7.69
CA MET A 132 -20.40 -2.49 -6.77
C MET A 132 -20.21 -1.82 -5.40
N ILE A 133 -18.98 -1.56 -4.97
CA ILE A 133 -18.64 -0.96 -3.67
C ILE A 133 -18.67 0.58 -3.70
N GLY A 134 -18.90 1.19 -4.87
CA GLY A 134 -19.06 2.65 -5.02
C GLY A 134 -18.17 3.29 -6.08
N PHE A 135 -17.60 2.52 -7.00
CA PHE A 135 -16.98 3.07 -8.21
C PHE A 135 -17.91 2.84 -9.41
N SER A 136 -18.68 3.85 -9.81
CA SER A 136 -19.49 3.76 -11.04
C SER A 136 -18.66 4.18 -12.26
N GLY A 137 -18.41 3.27 -13.19
CA GLY A 137 -18.09 3.60 -14.56
C GLY A 137 -19.37 3.54 -15.40
N ASP A 138 -19.78 4.66 -15.98
CA ASP A 138 -20.94 4.70 -16.87
C ASP A 138 -20.53 4.32 -18.29
N ARG A 139 -21.07 3.21 -18.77
CA ARG A 139 -20.80 2.67 -20.11
C ARG A 139 -21.24 3.62 -21.23
N SER A 140 -22.24 4.47 -21.00
CA SER A 140 -22.73 5.46 -21.98
C SER A 140 -21.72 6.59 -22.17
N VAL A 141 -21.19 7.14 -21.07
CA VAL A 141 -20.12 8.16 -21.09
C VAL A 141 -18.85 7.63 -21.78
N GLY A 142 -18.54 6.34 -21.61
CA GLY A 142 -17.41 5.70 -22.28
C GLY A 142 -17.60 5.48 -23.79
N LEU A 143 -18.84 5.45 -24.27
CA LEU A 143 -19.15 5.36 -25.70
C LEU A 143 -19.29 6.73 -26.36
N ASP A 144 -19.68 7.77 -25.62
CA ASP A 144 -19.71 9.15 -26.12
C ASP A 144 -18.31 9.79 -26.25
N LEU A 145 -17.32 9.21 -25.56
CA LEU A 145 -15.90 9.62 -25.66
C LEU A 145 -15.12 8.86 -26.76
N LEU A 146 -15.77 7.94 -27.47
CA LEU A 146 -15.24 7.20 -28.63
C LEU A 146 -15.99 7.61 -29.91
#